data_AF-A0A9P1AW97-F1
#
_entry.id   AF-A0A9P1AW97-F1
#
_cell.length_a   1.000
_cell.length_b   1.000
_cell.length_c   1.000
_cell.angle_alpha   90.00
_cell.angle_beta   90.00
_cell.angle_gamma   90.00
#
_symmetry.space_group_name_H-M   'P 1'
#
loop_
_entity.id
_entity.type
_entity.pdbx_description
1 polymer ?
#
loop_
_entity_poly.entity_id
_entity_poly.type
_entity_poly.pdbx_seq_one_letter_code
_entity_poly.pdbx_strand_id
1 'polypeptide(L)'
;MCVTRPTSRTTRSSRRTDPFCNESTSTGTWSKLAYSNYRSTVFENRVHVWVLPLSISQSKYGGRRTPSSACTIITVQIAYDFMTQAIRLPPVKPQLPQNLSLSVLEVLVNAIVDGNDTHERAMSARKRGFSGCLKKKTLDEGIASDNSSVFQLLKRPQRDTFTVPEAIQVQRPEMHEVDYRCYTGDFISNLVTAMTMAISSPYLCKLPRLSIGVLAFERAMCFIYDRPTHSILLLDTHMHFKGRAGSVLCVASFDDITDFIVGVTKLVFHEVFKTSDFSGQFEITCLMLTSLMNKVHRGCIFQPIKTSQLRLSPSAFPVKIKTEKLICLGHTFEEEEEDSGYGSA
;
A
#
# COMPACT_ATOMS: atom_id res chain seq x y z
N MET A 1 1.65 -45.74 20.83
CA MET A 1 0.89 -44.84 21.73
C MET A 1 0.72 -43.52 21.02
N CYS A 2 -0.50 -43.22 20.59
CA CYS A 2 -0.86 -42.01 19.85
C CYS A 2 -1.44 -40.99 20.84
N VAL A 3 -0.94 -39.76 20.84
CA VAL A 3 -1.60 -38.63 21.51
C VAL A 3 -1.67 -37.45 20.54
N THR A 4 -2.89 -37.17 20.11
CA THR A 4 -3.32 -36.08 19.24
C THR A 4 -3.37 -34.75 20.00
N ARG A 5 -2.87 -33.67 19.39
CA ARG A 5 -2.98 -32.29 19.89
C ARG A 5 -4.41 -31.75 19.68
N PRO A 6 -4.99 -31.00 20.64
CA PRO A 6 -6.24 -30.29 20.41
C PRO A 6 -6.01 -29.03 19.57
N THR A 7 -6.75 -28.90 18.49
CA THR A 7 -6.89 -27.68 17.68
C THR A 7 -8.01 -26.84 18.29
N SER A 8 -7.67 -25.79 19.02
CA SER A 8 -8.64 -24.77 19.44
C SER A 8 -8.90 -23.80 18.28
N ARG A 9 -9.81 -24.20 17.39
CA ARG A 9 -10.58 -23.25 16.57
C ARG A 9 -11.43 -22.42 17.52
N THR A 10 -11.19 -21.12 17.62
CA THR A 10 -12.15 -20.19 18.22
C THR A 10 -13.38 -20.16 17.32
N THR A 11 -14.41 -20.88 17.76
CA THR A 11 -15.75 -20.85 17.22
C THR A 11 -16.29 -19.43 17.33
N ARG A 12 -16.75 -18.91 16.18
CA ARG A 12 -17.51 -17.67 16.03
C ARG A 12 -18.73 -17.75 16.95
N SER A 13 -18.70 -17.05 18.08
CA SER A 13 -19.81 -16.99 19.03
C SER A 13 -20.95 -16.21 18.40
N SER A 14 -21.93 -16.96 17.88
CA SER A 14 -23.29 -16.49 17.66
C SER A 14 -23.86 -16.08 19.01
N ARG A 15 -24.05 -14.77 19.23
CA ARG A 15 -24.83 -14.30 20.38
C ARG A 15 -26.26 -14.75 20.18
N ARG A 16 -26.74 -15.63 21.08
CA ARG A 16 -28.16 -15.82 21.34
C ARG A 16 -28.78 -14.45 21.66
N THR A 17 -29.76 -14.10 20.85
CA THR A 17 -30.66 -12.95 21.01
C THR A 17 -31.63 -13.22 22.15
N ASP A 18 -31.72 -12.27 23.09
CA ASP A 18 -32.87 -12.16 23.98
C ASP A 18 -34.10 -11.76 23.14
N PRO A 19 -35.27 -12.40 23.33
CA PRO A 19 -36.38 -12.27 22.41
C PRO A 19 -37.30 -11.11 22.81
N PHE A 20 -36.83 -9.86 22.84
CA PHE A 20 -37.70 -8.67 22.87
C PHE A 20 -36.92 -7.41 22.50
N CYS A 21 -36.72 -7.16 21.19
CA CYS A 21 -36.72 -5.81 20.61
C CYS A 21 -36.61 -5.88 19.08
N ASN A 22 -37.65 -5.37 18.41
CA ASN A 22 -37.88 -5.23 16.97
C ASN A 22 -36.64 -5.28 16.04
N GLU A 23 -36.59 -6.33 15.22
CA GLU A 23 -35.83 -6.40 13.98
C GLU A 23 -36.38 -5.41 12.94
N SER A 24 -35.52 -4.56 12.35
CA SER A 24 -35.64 -4.04 10.95
C SER A 24 -34.65 -2.92 10.56
N THR A 25 -33.51 -2.69 11.24
CA THR A 25 -32.69 -1.47 10.99
C THR A 25 -31.21 -1.64 10.61
N SER A 26 -30.64 -2.85 10.57
CA SER A 26 -29.19 -2.98 10.33
C SER A 26 -28.77 -2.86 8.86
N THR A 27 -29.51 -3.42 7.91
CA THR A 27 -29.18 -3.38 6.47
C THR A 27 -29.50 -2.02 5.83
N GLY A 28 -30.54 -1.32 6.29
CA GLY A 28 -30.95 -0.02 5.73
C GLY A 28 -29.99 1.14 6.05
N THR A 29 -29.23 1.05 7.13
CA THR A 29 -28.33 2.14 7.56
C THR A 29 -27.08 2.21 6.68
N TRP A 30 -26.51 1.06 6.30
CA TRP A 30 -25.35 0.99 5.40
C TRP A 30 -25.68 1.43 3.98
N SER A 31 -26.84 1.00 3.47
CA SER A 31 -27.34 1.47 2.19
C SER A 31 -27.55 2.99 2.22
N LYS A 32 -28.22 3.53 3.25
CA LYS A 32 -28.42 4.99 3.39
C LYS A 32 -27.12 5.78 3.48
N LEU A 33 -26.08 5.24 4.12
CA LEU A 33 -24.75 5.84 4.14
C LEU A 33 -24.06 5.75 2.78
N ALA A 34 -24.14 4.63 2.06
CA ALA A 34 -23.58 4.53 0.71
C ALA A 34 -24.29 5.41 -0.33
N TYR A 35 -25.56 5.76 -0.09
CA TYR A 35 -26.40 6.61 -0.94
C TYR A 35 -26.50 8.08 -0.48
N SER A 36 -25.94 8.45 0.68
CA SER A 36 -25.97 9.85 1.14
C SER A 36 -24.89 10.66 0.44
N ASN A 37 -25.24 11.33 -0.67
CA ASN A 37 -24.50 12.38 -1.38
C ASN A 37 -23.07 12.74 -0.88
N TYR A 38 -22.12 11.82 -0.98
CA TYR A 38 -20.71 12.13 -0.75
C TYR A 38 -20.15 12.62 -2.07
N ARG A 39 -19.99 13.94 -2.17
CA ARG A 39 -19.50 14.61 -3.38
C ARG A 39 -18.19 13.97 -3.82
N SER A 40 -18.24 13.17 -4.88
CA SER A 40 -17.11 12.92 -5.76
C SER A 40 -16.72 14.27 -6.36
N THR A 41 -15.80 15.00 -5.73
CA THR A 41 -15.22 16.18 -6.38
C THR A 41 -14.15 15.67 -7.33
N VAL A 42 -14.39 15.80 -8.62
CA VAL A 42 -13.41 15.40 -9.62
C VAL A 42 -12.38 16.51 -9.72
N PHE A 43 -11.18 16.30 -9.14
CA PHE A 43 -10.06 17.20 -9.40
C PHE A 43 -9.68 17.03 -10.87
N GLU A 44 -9.84 18.08 -11.67
CA GLU A 44 -9.49 18.15 -13.10
C GLU A 44 -9.94 16.94 -13.94
N ASN A 45 -11.13 16.40 -13.67
CA ASN A 45 -11.69 15.22 -14.35
C ASN A 45 -10.88 13.91 -14.24
N ARG A 46 -9.86 13.84 -13.37
CA ARG A 46 -8.90 12.72 -13.31
C ARG A 46 -8.86 11.96 -11.99
N VAL A 47 -9.22 12.61 -10.88
CA VAL A 47 -9.23 11.99 -9.55
C VAL A 47 -10.62 12.05 -8.95
N HIS A 48 -11.21 10.89 -8.65
CA HIS A 48 -12.46 10.79 -7.91
C HIS A 48 -12.18 10.80 -6.41
N VAL A 49 -12.86 11.66 -5.66
CA VAL A 49 -12.61 11.87 -4.23
C VAL A 49 -13.88 11.70 -3.43
N TRP A 50 -13.94 10.76 -2.49
CA TRP A 50 -15.03 10.69 -1.51
C TRP A 50 -14.55 11.23 -0.17
N VAL A 51 -15.28 12.23 0.33
CA VAL A 51 -15.09 12.79 1.67
C VAL A 51 -16.25 12.31 2.54
N LEU A 52 -15.96 11.46 3.52
CA LEU A 52 -16.98 10.87 4.40
C LEU A 52 -17.31 11.80 5.58
N PRO A 53 -18.46 11.61 6.26
CA PRO A 53 -18.82 12.42 7.42
C PRO A 53 -17.80 12.23 8.53
N LEU A 54 -17.72 13.22 9.42
CA LEU A 54 -16.87 13.16 10.60
C LEU A 54 -17.06 11.87 11.41
N SER A 55 -18.29 11.35 11.49
CA SER A 55 -18.62 10.10 12.19
C SER A 55 -18.00 8.86 11.55
N ILE A 56 -17.53 8.92 10.31
CA ILE A 56 -16.76 7.87 9.66
C ILE A 56 -15.30 8.33 9.63
N SER A 57 -14.66 8.30 10.78
CA SER A 57 -13.22 8.52 10.94
C SER A 57 -12.70 7.69 12.11
N GLN A 58 -11.40 7.37 12.11
CA GLN A 58 -10.82 6.53 13.15
C GLN A 58 -11.01 7.10 14.57
N SER A 59 -11.15 8.42 14.70
CA SER A 59 -11.29 9.11 15.99
C SER A 59 -12.73 9.34 16.44
N LYS A 60 -13.74 9.08 15.59
CA LYS A 60 -15.15 9.40 15.88
C LYS A 60 -16.12 8.26 15.60
N TYR A 61 -15.73 7.28 14.80
CA TYR A 61 -16.57 6.13 14.50
C TYR A 61 -16.99 5.39 15.77
N GLY A 62 -18.24 4.91 15.81
CA GLY A 62 -18.81 4.27 17.00
C GLY A 62 -19.02 5.20 18.20
N GLY A 63 -19.02 6.52 18.01
CA GLY A 63 -19.24 7.49 19.09
C GLY A 63 -18.00 7.75 19.98
N ARG A 64 -16.80 7.42 19.49
CA ARG A 64 -15.54 7.65 20.19
C ARG A 64 -15.38 9.14 20.55
N ARG A 65 -15.00 9.38 21.81
CA ARG A 65 -14.76 10.73 22.36
C ARG A 65 -13.29 11.10 22.39
N THR A 66 -12.41 10.10 22.42
CA THR A 66 -10.95 10.26 22.44
C THR A 66 -10.36 10.13 21.04
N PRO A 67 -9.30 10.91 20.72
CA PRO A 67 -8.53 10.72 19.48
C PRO A 67 -7.99 9.29 19.38
N SER A 68 -7.87 8.80 18.14
CA SER A 68 -7.27 7.50 17.85
C SER A 68 -5.86 7.64 17.29
N SER A 69 -4.95 6.82 17.81
CA SER A 69 -3.57 6.64 17.36
C SER A 69 -3.34 5.29 16.67
N ALA A 70 -4.41 4.67 16.16
CA ALA A 70 -4.41 3.32 15.60
C ALA A 70 -4.11 3.25 14.09
N CYS A 71 -3.78 4.37 13.43
CA CYS A 71 -3.71 4.48 11.97
C CYS A 71 -2.79 3.46 11.28
N THR A 72 -1.64 3.11 11.88
CA THR A 72 -0.75 2.08 11.32
C THR A 72 -1.40 0.69 11.35
N ILE A 73 -2.09 0.34 12.45
CA ILE A 73 -2.81 -0.93 12.58
C ILE A 73 -3.96 -0.99 11.57
N ILE A 74 -4.70 0.11 11.44
CA ILE A 74 -5.79 0.25 10.47
C ILE A 74 -5.27 0.10 9.04
N THR A 75 -4.13 0.72 8.70
CA THR A 75 -3.48 0.59 7.38
C THR A 75 -3.11 -0.85 7.06
N VAL A 76 -2.53 -1.59 8.03
CA VAL A 76 -2.21 -3.02 7.87
C VAL A 76 -3.49 -3.84 7.67
N GLN A 77 -4.55 -3.54 8.41
CA GLN A 77 -5.85 -4.20 8.28
C GLN A 77 -6.48 -3.98 6.90
N ILE A 78 -6.49 -2.74 6.39
CA ILE A 78 -6.99 -2.41 5.05
C ILE A 78 -6.22 -3.22 3.99
N ALA A 79 -4.88 -3.21 4.08
CA ALA A 79 -4.04 -3.96 3.15
C ALA A 79 -4.35 -5.47 3.17
N TYR A 80 -4.53 -6.05 4.37
CA TYR A 80 -4.95 -7.45 4.52
C TYR A 80 -6.26 -7.74 3.81
N ASP A 81 -7.29 -6.91 4.05
CA ASP A 81 -8.62 -7.13 3.51
C ASP A 81 -8.63 -7.02 1.98
N PHE A 82 -7.94 -6.04 1.40
CA PHE A 82 -7.80 -5.91 -0.06
C PHE A 82 -7.04 -7.07 -0.71
N MET A 83 -6.14 -7.74 0.00
CA MET A 83 -5.40 -8.90 -0.52
C MET A 83 -6.13 -10.23 -0.32
N THR A 84 -7.00 -10.34 0.68
CA THR A 84 -7.70 -11.59 1.02
C THR A 84 -9.14 -11.65 0.51
N GLN A 85 -9.76 -10.50 0.29
CA GLN A 85 -11.14 -10.40 -0.18
C GLN A 85 -11.19 -9.94 -1.64
N ALA A 86 -12.20 -10.39 -2.37
CA ALA A 86 -12.42 -10.02 -3.77
C ALA A 86 -13.05 -8.62 -3.92
N ILE A 87 -12.48 -7.62 -3.25
CA ILE A 87 -12.94 -6.23 -3.32
C ILE A 87 -12.58 -5.67 -4.70
N ARG A 88 -13.56 -5.10 -5.39
CA ARG A 88 -13.35 -4.38 -6.66
C ARG A 88 -13.13 -2.90 -6.36
N LEU A 89 -12.12 -2.31 -6.99
CA LEU A 89 -11.91 -0.87 -6.91
C LEU A 89 -13.03 -0.16 -7.70
N PRO A 90 -13.44 1.05 -7.29
CA PRO A 90 -14.37 1.84 -8.07
C PRO A 90 -13.80 2.13 -9.47
N PRO A 91 -14.63 2.17 -10.52
CA PRO A 91 -14.15 2.45 -11.86
C PRO A 91 -13.57 3.87 -11.95
N VAL A 92 -12.52 4.03 -12.77
CA VAL A 92 -11.85 5.32 -13.01
C VAL A 92 -12.47 6.12 -14.16
N LYS A 93 -13.44 5.52 -14.88
CA LYS A 93 -14.24 6.14 -15.95
C LYS A 93 -15.72 5.79 -15.67
N PRO A 94 -16.69 6.74 -15.72
CA PRO A 94 -16.68 8.02 -16.43
C PRO A 94 -16.76 9.26 -15.51
N GLN A 95 -16.69 10.44 -16.13
CA GLN A 95 -16.68 11.81 -15.54
C GLN A 95 -17.87 12.19 -14.63
N LEU A 96 -18.78 11.26 -14.33
CA LEU A 96 -19.94 11.51 -13.47
C LEU A 96 -19.62 11.17 -12.01
N PRO A 97 -20.22 11.88 -11.05
CA PRO A 97 -20.15 11.48 -9.65
C PRO A 97 -20.65 10.04 -9.48
N GLN A 98 -19.80 9.20 -8.89
CA GLN A 98 -20.11 7.81 -8.59
C GLN A 98 -20.22 7.59 -7.09
N ASN A 99 -21.11 6.66 -6.70
CA ASN A 99 -21.22 6.22 -5.32
C ASN A 99 -19.98 5.40 -4.94
N LEU A 100 -19.55 5.52 -3.68
CA LEU A 100 -18.50 4.67 -3.16
C LEU A 100 -19.00 3.21 -3.10
N SER A 101 -18.18 2.28 -3.58
CA SER A 101 -18.49 0.85 -3.48
C SER A 101 -18.72 0.45 -2.02
N LEU A 102 -19.82 -0.27 -1.76
CA LEU A 102 -20.14 -0.79 -0.43
C LEU A 102 -19.02 -1.66 0.13
N SER A 103 -18.38 -2.48 -0.69
CA SER A 103 -17.27 -3.34 -0.25
C SER A 103 -16.04 -2.54 0.18
N VAL A 104 -15.76 -1.40 -0.47
CA VAL A 104 -14.66 -0.50 -0.06
C VAL A 104 -15.00 0.19 1.26
N LEU A 105 -16.26 0.63 1.42
CA LEU A 105 -16.72 1.23 2.67
C LEU A 105 -16.70 0.23 3.82
N GLU A 106 -17.12 -1.02 3.60
CA GLU A 106 -17.07 -2.10 4.59
C GLU A 106 -15.63 -2.36 5.05
N VAL A 107 -14.68 -2.43 4.13
CA VAL A 107 -13.25 -2.59 4.47
C VAL A 107 -12.75 -1.45 5.34
N LEU A 108 -13.03 -0.20 4.93
CA LEU A 108 -12.62 0.98 5.68
C LEU A 108 -13.16 0.95 7.12
N VAL A 109 -14.45 0.67 7.27
CA VAL A 109 -15.12 0.73 8.57
C VAL A 109 -14.73 -0.45 9.46
N ASN A 110 -14.66 -1.67 8.92
CA ASN A 110 -14.19 -2.82 9.67
C ASN A 110 -12.75 -2.61 10.12
N ALA A 111 -11.89 -2.04 9.26
CA ALA A 111 -10.52 -1.72 9.64
C ALA A 111 -10.45 -0.68 10.75
N ILE A 112 -11.30 0.35 10.74
CA ILE A 112 -11.40 1.34 11.82
C ILE A 112 -11.80 0.68 13.14
N VAL A 113 -12.80 -0.21 13.13
CA VAL A 113 -13.28 -0.90 14.34
C VAL A 113 -12.19 -1.83 14.87
N ASP A 114 -11.73 -2.77 14.05
CA ASP A 114 -10.76 -3.78 14.46
C ASP A 114 -9.42 -3.15 14.86
N GLY A 115 -8.98 -2.12 14.11
CA GLY A 115 -7.72 -1.46 14.38
C GLY A 115 -7.72 -0.68 15.69
N ASN A 116 -8.82 0.01 16.01
CA ASN A 116 -8.97 0.69 17.31
C ASN A 116 -9.05 -0.32 18.46
N ASP A 117 -9.85 -1.38 18.32
CA ASP A 117 -10.00 -2.39 19.36
C ASP A 117 -8.68 -3.11 19.65
N THR A 118 -7.91 -3.43 18.60
CA THR A 118 -6.57 -4.02 18.78
C THR A 118 -5.58 -3.04 19.37
N HIS A 119 -5.60 -1.77 18.95
CA HIS A 119 -4.76 -0.73 19.55
C HIS A 119 -5.00 -0.61 21.05
N GLU A 120 -6.25 -0.50 21.49
CA GLU A 120 -6.60 -0.38 22.91
C GLU A 120 -6.17 -1.60 23.72
N ARG A 121 -6.38 -2.80 23.19
CA ARG A 121 -5.91 -4.05 23.82
C ARG A 121 -4.39 -4.09 23.93
N ALA A 122 -3.68 -3.74 22.87
CA ALA A 122 -2.23 -3.75 22.83
C ALA A 122 -1.62 -2.70 23.76
N MET A 123 -2.19 -1.48 23.80
CA MET A 123 -1.78 -0.43 24.74
C MET A 123 -2.07 -0.80 26.20
N SER A 124 -3.21 -1.46 26.46
CA SER A 124 -3.52 -1.99 27.79
C SER A 124 -2.54 -3.08 28.22
N ALA A 125 -2.10 -3.96 27.31
CA ALA A 125 -1.08 -4.97 27.57
C ALA A 125 0.30 -4.34 27.86
N ARG A 126 0.71 -3.33 27.08
CA ARG A 126 1.94 -2.54 27.31
C ARG A 126 1.94 -1.91 28.71
N LYS A 127 0.82 -1.28 29.12
CA LYS A 127 0.68 -0.65 30.44
C LYS A 127 0.78 -1.64 31.61
N ARG A 128 0.39 -2.90 31.41
CA ARG A 128 0.47 -3.96 32.42
C ARG A 128 1.86 -4.61 32.52
N GLY A 129 2.87 -4.05 31.85
CA GLY A 129 4.22 -4.61 31.82
C GLY A 129 4.33 -5.91 31.00
N PHE A 130 3.28 -6.28 30.26
CA PHE A 130 3.30 -7.43 29.38
C PHE A 130 3.96 -7.04 28.06
N SER A 131 5.29 -6.94 28.07
CA SER A 131 6.12 -6.96 26.86
C SER A 131 6.14 -8.39 26.30
N GLY A 132 4.97 -8.89 25.90
CA GLY A 132 4.83 -10.20 25.28
C GLY A 132 5.65 -10.27 24.00
N CYS A 133 6.84 -10.87 24.07
CA CYS A 133 7.61 -11.38 22.94
C CYS A 133 7.90 -10.35 21.81
N LEU A 134 8.50 -9.21 22.15
CA LEU A 134 9.52 -8.64 21.25
C LEU A 134 10.77 -9.50 21.44
N LYS A 135 10.89 -10.61 20.68
CA LYS A 135 12.13 -11.39 20.62
C LYS A 135 13.23 -10.46 20.08
N LYS A 136 13.97 -9.87 21.00
CA LYS A 136 15.18 -9.05 20.82
C LYS A 136 16.36 -9.91 20.31
N LYS A 137 16.16 -10.73 19.27
CA LYS A 137 17.17 -11.71 18.83
C LYS A 137 17.57 -11.61 17.35
N THR A 138 17.35 -10.48 16.68
CA THR A 138 17.84 -10.32 15.30
C THR A 138 18.07 -8.87 14.84
N LEU A 139 18.20 -7.91 15.76
CA LEU A 139 18.37 -6.49 15.39
C LEU A 139 19.57 -5.81 16.08
N ASP A 140 20.60 -6.57 16.46
CA ASP A 140 21.86 -6.01 16.99
C ASP A 140 23.08 -6.26 16.09
N GLU A 141 22.92 -6.86 14.90
CA GLU A 141 24.02 -7.01 13.95
C GLU A 141 23.53 -6.63 12.55
N GLY A 142 23.70 -5.35 12.18
CA GLY A 142 23.33 -4.90 10.84
C GLY A 142 23.34 -3.38 10.65
N ILE A 143 24.54 -2.82 10.60
CA ILE A 143 24.91 -1.58 9.89
C ILE A 143 24.46 -0.27 10.56
N ALA A 144 25.43 0.35 11.23
CA ALA A 144 25.51 1.81 11.34
C ALA A 144 25.48 2.41 9.92
N SER A 145 24.35 3.01 9.56
CA SER A 145 24.20 3.88 8.39
C SER A 145 23.58 5.17 8.91
N ASP A 146 24.24 6.30 8.63
CA ASP A 146 23.95 7.66 9.11
C ASP A 146 22.60 8.26 8.63
N ASN A 147 21.58 7.44 8.39
CA ASN A 147 20.22 7.86 8.04
C ASN A 147 19.21 7.34 9.08
N SER A 148 19.41 7.71 10.35
CA SER A 148 18.42 7.41 11.38
C SER A 148 17.12 8.19 11.08
N SER A 149 16.07 7.49 10.63
CA SER A 149 14.73 8.08 10.56
C SER A 149 14.36 8.65 11.94
N VAL A 150 13.87 9.88 11.98
CA VAL A 150 13.33 10.54 13.19
C VAL A 150 12.28 9.65 13.89
N PHE A 151 11.58 8.79 13.14
CA PHE A 151 10.61 7.85 13.69
C PHE A 151 11.23 6.55 14.24
N GLN A 152 12.41 6.13 13.77
CA GLN A 152 13.15 5.01 14.38
C GLN A 152 13.91 5.43 15.65
N LEU A 153 14.27 6.72 15.76
CA LEU A 153 15.00 7.27 16.91
C LEU A 153 14.15 7.33 18.21
N LEU A 154 12.83 7.20 18.10
CA LEU A 154 11.91 7.17 19.23
C LEU A 154 11.74 5.75 19.80
N LYS A 155 12.84 5.10 20.21
CA LYS A 155 12.83 3.90 21.09
C LYS A 155 12.40 4.26 22.52
N ARG A 156 11.31 5.02 22.70
CA ARG A 156 10.75 5.36 24.01
C ARG A 156 9.61 4.39 24.36
N PRO A 157 9.57 3.83 25.58
CA PRO A 157 8.53 2.89 26.04
C PRO A 157 7.13 3.49 26.24
N GLN A 158 6.89 4.72 25.76
CA GLN A 158 5.64 5.48 25.91
C GLN A 158 5.04 5.93 24.56
N ARG A 159 5.25 5.18 23.48
CA ARG A 159 4.61 5.50 22.20
C ARG A 159 3.17 5.00 22.17
N ASP A 160 2.25 5.92 21.89
CA ASP A 160 0.84 5.63 21.61
C ASP A 160 0.62 5.16 20.17
N THR A 161 1.67 5.03 19.35
CA THR A 161 1.61 4.56 17.97
C THR A 161 2.42 3.28 17.77
N PHE A 162 2.14 2.59 16.66
CA PHE A 162 2.82 1.37 16.25
C PHE A 162 3.62 1.64 14.98
N THR A 163 4.83 1.08 14.89
CA THR A 163 5.51 0.94 13.60
C THR A 163 4.81 -0.12 12.74
N VAL A 164 5.08 -0.16 11.44
CA VAL A 164 4.48 -1.17 10.53
C VAL A 164 4.79 -2.60 11.00
N PRO A 165 6.04 -2.97 11.34
CA PRO A 165 6.33 -4.31 11.88
C PRO A 165 5.58 -4.63 13.18
N GLU A 166 5.45 -3.66 14.10
CA GLU A 166 4.69 -3.87 15.33
C GLU A 166 3.20 -4.05 15.05
N ALA A 167 2.64 -3.26 14.13
CA ALA A 167 1.24 -3.35 13.71
C ALA A 167 0.92 -4.72 13.07
N ILE A 168 1.80 -5.21 12.20
CA ILE A 168 1.74 -6.57 11.64
C ILE A 168 1.70 -7.60 12.77
N GLN A 169 2.63 -7.51 13.73
CA GLN A 169 2.72 -8.49 14.81
C GLN A 169 1.45 -8.56 15.68
N VAL A 170 0.80 -7.44 15.96
CA VAL A 170 -0.37 -7.39 16.85
C VAL A 170 -1.70 -7.63 16.15
N GLN A 171 -1.80 -7.37 14.83
CA GLN A 171 -3.05 -7.43 14.09
C GLN A 171 -3.09 -8.52 13.02
N ARG A 172 -2.01 -8.68 12.22
CA ARG A 172 -1.95 -9.60 11.08
C ARG A 172 -0.57 -10.24 10.94
N PRO A 173 -0.21 -11.24 11.77
CA PRO A 173 1.09 -11.90 11.70
C PRO A 173 1.32 -12.65 10.38
N GLU A 174 0.27 -12.86 9.57
CA GLU A 174 0.32 -13.41 8.22
C GLU A 174 0.71 -12.38 7.14
N MET A 175 1.04 -11.15 7.55
CA MET A 175 1.54 -10.10 6.67
C MET A 175 3.04 -9.87 6.86
N HIS A 176 3.66 -9.31 5.83
CA HIS A 176 5.07 -8.95 5.82
C HIS A 176 5.25 -7.57 5.19
N GLU A 177 6.18 -6.82 5.76
CA GLU A 177 6.83 -5.70 5.09
C GLU A 177 7.92 -6.25 4.17
N VAL A 178 7.75 -6.08 2.86
CA VAL A 178 8.64 -6.64 1.83
C VAL A 178 9.83 -5.73 1.56
N ASP A 179 9.58 -4.44 1.54
CA ASP A 179 10.58 -3.40 1.40
C ASP A 179 10.05 -2.12 2.05
N TYR A 180 10.96 -1.28 2.52
CA TYR A 180 10.69 -0.06 3.26
C TYR A 180 11.70 1.00 2.88
N ARG A 181 11.25 2.25 2.73
CA ARG A 181 12.16 3.37 2.50
C ARG A 181 11.65 4.67 3.09
N CYS A 182 12.60 5.51 3.53
CA CYS A 182 12.37 6.90 3.90
C CYS A 182 12.76 7.83 2.74
N TYR A 183 11.96 8.87 2.53
CA TYR A 183 12.23 9.94 1.59
C TYR A 183 12.20 11.29 2.30
N THR A 184 13.07 12.19 1.86
CA THR A 184 13.13 13.60 2.28
C THR A 184 13.35 14.49 1.06
N GLY A 185 12.92 15.75 1.12
CA GLY A 185 13.01 16.70 0.01
C GLY A 185 11.66 16.94 -0.65
N ASP A 186 11.63 17.10 -1.98
CA ASP A 186 10.39 17.31 -2.74
C ASP A 186 9.42 16.15 -2.51
N PHE A 187 8.34 16.42 -1.75
CA PHE A 187 7.42 15.38 -1.30
C PHE A 187 6.65 14.76 -2.48
N ILE A 188 6.16 15.59 -3.40
CA ILE A 188 5.29 15.17 -4.51
C ILE A 188 6.09 14.33 -5.48
N SER A 189 7.24 14.84 -5.93
CA SER A 189 8.11 14.14 -6.90
C SER A 189 8.63 12.83 -6.33
N ASN A 190 9.04 12.81 -5.06
CA ASN A 190 9.48 11.58 -4.40
C ASN A 190 8.37 10.54 -4.28
N LEU A 191 7.15 10.95 -3.91
CA LEU A 191 6.03 10.03 -3.74
C LEU A 191 5.57 9.44 -5.08
N VAL A 192 5.49 10.25 -6.15
CA VAL A 192 5.24 9.75 -7.52
C VAL A 192 6.31 8.73 -7.93
N THR A 193 7.58 9.06 -7.71
CA THR A 193 8.71 8.18 -8.05
C THR A 193 8.65 6.87 -7.28
N ALA A 194 8.40 6.92 -5.97
CA ALA A 194 8.32 5.74 -5.10
C ALA A 194 7.16 4.81 -5.48
N MET A 195 5.98 5.38 -5.76
CA MET A 195 4.80 4.62 -6.24
C MET A 195 5.09 3.95 -7.58
N THR A 196 5.70 4.69 -8.52
CA THR A 196 6.08 4.18 -9.84
C THR A 196 7.06 3.03 -9.71
N MET A 197 8.12 3.17 -8.91
CA MET A 197 9.09 2.11 -8.68
C MET A 197 8.45 0.84 -8.11
N ALA A 198 7.54 0.96 -7.15
CA ALA A 198 6.83 -0.20 -6.60
C ALA A 198 5.97 -0.91 -7.66
N ILE A 199 5.21 -0.15 -8.44
CA ILE A 199 4.24 -0.69 -9.40
C ILE A 199 4.92 -1.30 -10.63
N SER A 200 6.01 -0.68 -11.10
CA SER A 200 6.83 -1.14 -12.22
C SER A 200 7.91 -2.16 -11.81
N SER A 201 8.03 -2.48 -10.51
CA SER A 201 9.06 -3.39 -10.03
C SER A 201 8.91 -4.79 -10.65
N PRO A 202 9.97 -5.36 -11.24
CA PRO A 202 9.96 -6.73 -11.74
C PRO A 202 9.77 -7.75 -10.60
N TYR A 203 10.03 -7.35 -9.35
CA TYR A 203 9.83 -8.20 -8.17
C TYR A 203 8.36 -8.30 -7.75
N LEU A 204 7.52 -7.36 -8.19
CA LEU A 204 6.10 -7.28 -7.85
C LEU A 204 5.18 -7.43 -9.08
N CYS A 205 5.74 -7.58 -10.28
CA CYS A 205 5.00 -7.55 -11.54
C CYS A 205 3.97 -8.69 -11.68
N LYS A 206 4.21 -9.84 -11.03
CA LYS A 206 3.32 -11.01 -11.05
C LYS A 206 2.11 -10.86 -10.14
N LEU A 207 2.06 -9.81 -9.31
CA LEU A 207 0.97 -9.61 -8.38
C LEU A 207 -0.15 -8.80 -9.05
N PRO A 208 -1.40 -9.26 -8.96
CA PRO A 208 -2.53 -8.54 -9.52
C PRO A 208 -2.84 -7.26 -8.73
N ARG A 209 -2.49 -7.23 -7.44
CA ARG A 209 -2.76 -6.11 -6.54
C ARG A 209 -1.57 -5.87 -5.63
N LEU A 210 -1.27 -4.60 -5.38
CA LEU A 210 -0.23 -4.16 -4.46
C LEU A 210 -0.87 -3.33 -3.35
N SER A 211 -0.44 -3.56 -2.11
CA SER A 211 -0.80 -2.74 -0.97
C SER A 211 0.44 -2.00 -0.47
N ILE A 212 0.37 -0.68 -0.44
CA ILE A 212 1.49 0.20 -0.13
C ILE A 212 1.07 1.08 1.05
N GLY A 213 1.79 0.99 2.16
CA GLY A 213 1.60 1.88 3.30
C GLY A 213 2.45 3.14 3.12
N VAL A 214 1.89 4.30 3.41
CA VAL A 214 2.64 5.56 3.48
C VAL A 214 2.42 6.21 4.84
N LEU A 215 3.51 6.58 5.51
CA LEU A 215 3.50 7.28 6.78
C LEU A 215 4.12 8.67 6.59
N ALA A 216 3.34 9.72 6.80
CA ALA A 216 3.84 11.10 6.76
C ALA A 216 3.06 11.96 7.74
N PHE A 217 3.72 12.94 8.34
CA PHE A 217 3.10 13.85 9.32
C PHE A 217 2.31 13.11 10.41
N GLU A 218 2.91 12.05 10.97
CA GLU A 218 2.31 11.19 12.01
C GLU A 218 1.02 10.44 11.60
N ARG A 219 0.71 10.39 10.30
CA ARG A 219 -0.46 9.71 9.75
C ARG A 219 -0.02 8.57 8.85
N ALA A 220 -0.64 7.40 9.04
CA ALA A 220 -0.48 6.24 8.17
C ALA A 220 -1.70 6.07 7.26
N MET A 221 -1.45 5.82 5.98
CA MET A 221 -2.48 5.63 4.95
C MET A 221 -2.18 4.40 4.10
N CYS A 222 -3.22 3.85 3.48
CA CYS A 222 -3.10 2.70 2.61
C CYS A 222 -3.39 3.08 1.15
N PHE A 223 -2.44 2.77 0.27
CA PHE A 223 -2.61 2.82 -1.18
C PHE A 223 -2.79 1.40 -1.71
N ILE A 224 -3.78 1.21 -2.56
CA ILE A 224 -4.07 -0.05 -3.24
C ILE A 224 -3.93 0.20 -4.74
N TYR A 225 -2.96 -0.46 -5.37
CA TYR A 225 -2.85 -0.49 -6.83
C TYR A 225 -3.44 -1.79 -7.36
N ASP A 226 -4.37 -1.70 -8.30
CA ASP A 226 -5.05 -2.83 -8.94
C ASP A 226 -4.65 -2.90 -10.41
N ARG A 227 -3.83 -3.90 -10.75
CA ARG A 227 -3.28 -4.08 -12.09
C ARG A 227 -4.34 -4.38 -13.16
N PRO A 228 -5.38 -5.21 -12.91
CA PRO A 228 -6.42 -5.49 -13.91
C PRO A 228 -7.17 -4.25 -14.40
N THR A 229 -7.38 -3.28 -13.50
CA THR A 229 -8.09 -2.03 -13.81
C THR A 229 -7.15 -0.85 -14.06
N HIS A 230 -5.84 -1.06 -13.90
CA HIS A 230 -4.81 -0.03 -13.93
C HIS A 230 -5.16 1.20 -13.05
N SER A 231 -5.73 0.94 -11.87
CA SER A 231 -6.22 1.98 -10.97
C SER A 231 -5.45 2.00 -9.65
N ILE A 232 -5.38 3.18 -9.04
CA ILE A 232 -4.81 3.38 -7.71
C ILE A 232 -5.87 4.02 -6.79
N LEU A 233 -6.04 3.44 -5.61
CA LEU A 233 -6.96 3.89 -4.56
C LEU A 233 -6.16 4.27 -3.30
N LEU A 234 -6.42 5.44 -2.75
CA LEU A 234 -6.01 5.85 -1.41
C LEU A 234 -7.17 5.65 -0.44
N LEU A 235 -6.88 5.12 0.75
CA LEU A 235 -7.75 5.14 1.91
C LEU A 235 -7.06 5.88 3.06
N ASP A 236 -7.63 7.02 3.46
CA ASP A 236 -7.22 7.76 4.66
C ASP A 236 -8.38 7.77 5.68
N THR A 237 -8.12 7.26 6.88
CA THR A 237 -9.11 7.14 7.96
C THR A 237 -9.14 8.32 8.93
N HIS A 238 -8.25 9.30 8.76
CA HIS A 238 -8.15 10.46 9.67
C HIS A 238 -9.35 11.42 9.53
N MET A 239 -9.36 12.46 10.37
CA MET A 239 -10.29 13.58 10.24
C MET A 239 -9.65 14.68 9.39
N HIS A 240 -10.43 15.27 8.50
CA HIS A 240 -9.95 16.28 7.55
C HIS A 240 -10.67 17.62 7.72
N PHE A 241 -10.13 18.65 7.06
CA PHE A 241 -10.73 19.98 6.99
C PHE A 241 -11.01 20.60 8.37
N LYS A 242 -10.02 20.57 9.26
CA LYS A 242 -10.11 21.05 10.65
C LYS A 242 -11.24 20.35 11.44
N GLY A 243 -11.38 19.04 11.24
CA GLY A 243 -12.37 18.21 11.95
C GLY A 243 -13.80 18.37 11.43
N ARG A 244 -13.98 18.88 10.20
CA ARG A 244 -15.31 19.01 9.57
C ARG A 244 -15.71 17.78 8.76
N ALA A 245 -14.74 16.95 8.38
CA ALA A 245 -15.00 15.69 7.70
C ALA A 245 -14.21 14.55 8.32
N GLY A 246 -14.66 13.34 8.01
CA GLY A 246 -13.98 12.11 8.39
C GLY A 246 -13.05 11.65 7.27
N SER A 247 -13.05 10.34 7.05
CA SER A 247 -12.17 9.65 6.12
C SER A 247 -12.27 10.18 4.70
N VAL A 248 -11.14 10.12 3.99
CA VAL A 248 -11.01 10.53 2.59
C VAL A 248 -10.55 9.33 1.76
N LEU A 249 -11.20 9.14 0.62
CA LEU A 249 -10.81 8.11 -0.36
C LEU A 249 -10.60 8.79 -1.70
N CYS A 250 -9.51 8.44 -2.39
CA CYS A 250 -9.21 8.96 -3.72
C CYS A 250 -8.96 7.80 -4.66
N VAL A 251 -9.54 7.80 -5.87
CA VAL A 251 -9.20 6.83 -6.92
C VAL A 251 -8.92 7.53 -8.24
N ALA A 252 -7.95 7.03 -8.99
CA ALA A 252 -7.60 7.51 -10.32
C ALA A 252 -7.03 6.37 -11.18
N SER A 253 -6.95 6.61 -12.50
CA SER A 253 -6.07 5.81 -13.36
C SER A 253 -4.63 5.97 -12.89
N PHE A 254 -3.83 4.92 -13.00
CA PHE A 254 -2.40 5.04 -12.71
C PHE A 254 -1.64 5.85 -13.77
N ASP A 255 -2.19 5.98 -14.99
CA ASP A 255 -1.68 6.92 -15.99
C ASP A 255 -1.67 8.37 -15.48
N ASP A 256 -2.60 8.70 -14.57
CA ASP A 256 -2.76 10.03 -13.97
C ASP A 256 -2.06 10.13 -12.60
N ILE A 257 -1.03 9.31 -12.33
CA ILE A 257 -0.37 9.22 -11.01
C ILE A 257 0.11 10.57 -10.47
N THR A 258 0.62 11.45 -11.32
CA THR A 258 1.07 12.78 -10.90
C THR A 258 -0.10 13.62 -10.38
N ASP A 259 -1.19 13.70 -11.13
CA ASP A 259 -2.40 14.44 -10.73
C ASP A 259 -3.05 13.82 -9.51
N PHE A 260 -3.04 12.49 -9.41
CA PHE A 260 -3.48 11.75 -8.23
C PHE A 260 -2.69 12.15 -6.99
N ILE A 261 -1.35 12.11 -7.05
CA ILE A 261 -0.51 12.47 -5.90
C ILE A 261 -0.63 13.96 -5.57
N VAL A 262 -0.75 14.86 -6.55
CA VAL A 262 -1.01 16.28 -6.30
C VAL A 262 -2.35 16.49 -5.59
N GLY A 263 -3.40 15.82 -6.06
CA GLY A 263 -4.73 15.87 -5.45
C GLY A 263 -4.74 15.32 -4.02
N VAL A 264 -4.14 14.15 -3.80
CA VAL A 264 -3.93 13.57 -2.47
C VAL A 264 -3.15 14.53 -1.58
N THR A 265 -2.07 15.14 -2.06
CA THR A 265 -1.27 16.07 -1.27
C THR A 265 -2.09 17.29 -0.86
N LYS A 266 -2.94 17.83 -1.74
CA LYS A 266 -3.80 18.99 -1.40
C LYS A 266 -4.86 18.64 -0.34
N LEU A 267 -5.43 17.45 -0.41
CA LEU A 267 -6.55 17.03 0.45
C LEU A 267 -6.11 16.43 1.79
N VAL A 268 -5.03 15.68 1.75
CA VAL A 268 -4.57 14.85 2.84
C VAL A 268 -3.30 15.44 3.44
N PHE A 269 -2.28 15.70 2.63
CA PHE A 269 -0.98 16.23 3.08
C PHE A 269 -0.84 17.75 2.93
N HIS A 270 -1.89 18.51 3.27
CA HIS A 270 -1.90 19.96 3.10
C HIS A 270 -0.73 20.68 3.81
N GLU A 271 -0.10 20.03 4.80
CA GLU A 271 1.11 20.49 5.48
C GLU A 271 2.30 20.67 4.52
N VAL A 272 2.38 19.91 3.43
CA VAL A 272 3.40 20.04 2.38
C VAL A 272 3.35 21.42 1.73
N PHE A 273 2.15 22.00 1.58
CA PHE A 273 1.97 23.34 1.00
C PHE A 273 2.29 24.48 1.98
N LYS A 274 2.68 24.18 3.22
CA LYS A 274 3.13 25.21 4.18
C LYS A 274 4.60 25.59 3.96
N THR A 275 5.37 24.76 3.27
CA THR A 275 6.76 25.06 2.90
C THR A 275 6.81 25.57 1.46
N SER A 276 7.67 26.55 1.17
CA SER A 276 7.82 27.13 -0.17
C SER A 276 8.28 26.12 -1.21
N ASP A 277 9.03 25.11 -0.76
CA ASP A 277 9.73 24.16 -1.62
C ASP A 277 9.00 22.81 -1.70
N PHE A 278 7.77 22.73 -1.18
CA PHE A 278 6.98 21.49 -1.04
C PHE A 278 7.77 20.37 -0.36
N SER A 279 8.69 20.75 0.52
CA SER A 279 9.58 19.84 1.19
C SER A 279 8.85 19.08 2.30
N GLY A 280 9.13 17.79 2.40
CA GLY A 280 8.54 16.93 3.42
C GLY A 280 9.33 15.65 3.63
N GLN A 281 8.89 14.88 4.61
CA GLN A 281 9.42 13.55 4.91
C GLN A 281 8.27 12.55 4.95
N PHE A 282 8.49 11.39 4.33
CA PHE A 282 7.58 10.26 4.46
C PHE A 282 8.35 8.93 4.49
N GLU A 283 7.68 7.93 5.03
CA GLU A 283 8.07 6.54 4.98
C GLU A 283 7.10 5.80 4.08
N ILE A 284 7.61 4.87 3.26
CA ILE A 284 6.80 4.06 2.35
C ILE A 284 7.19 2.60 2.50
N THR A 285 6.18 1.72 2.47
CA THR A 285 6.35 0.28 2.67
C THR A 285 5.47 -0.52 1.72
N CYS A 286 5.99 -1.65 1.23
CA CYS A 286 5.18 -2.63 0.50
C CYS A 286 4.73 -3.75 1.45
N LEU A 287 3.41 -3.96 1.54
CA LEU A 287 2.79 -4.96 2.39
C LEU A 287 2.36 -6.20 1.59
N MET A 288 2.62 -7.39 2.12
CA MET A 288 2.36 -8.66 1.43
C MET A 288 1.88 -9.76 2.36
N LEU A 289 1.00 -10.63 1.88
CA LEU A 289 0.63 -11.85 2.59
C LEU A 289 1.78 -12.88 2.55
N THR A 290 1.94 -13.67 3.62
CA THR A 290 2.85 -14.81 3.68
C THR A 290 2.64 -15.77 2.49
N SER A 291 1.38 -16.00 2.11
CA SER A 291 1.01 -16.87 0.98
C SER A 291 1.46 -16.38 -0.39
N LEU A 292 1.84 -15.11 -0.51
CA LEU A 292 2.32 -14.49 -1.75
C LEU A 292 3.83 -14.27 -1.78
N MET A 293 4.54 -14.54 -0.67
CA MET A 293 5.98 -14.30 -0.55
C MET A 293 6.81 -15.14 -1.53
N ASN A 294 6.34 -16.30 -1.97
CA ASN A 294 7.00 -17.11 -2.98
C ASN A 294 6.95 -16.50 -4.40
N LYS A 295 6.09 -15.49 -4.62
CA LYS A 295 5.96 -14.77 -5.90
C LYS A 295 6.77 -13.48 -5.95
N VAL A 296 7.45 -13.13 -4.85
CA VAL A 296 8.12 -11.85 -4.68
C VAL A 296 9.58 -12.08 -4.36
N HIS A 297 10.46 -11.29 -4.98
CA HIS A 297 11.86 -11.24 -4.62
C HIS A 297 12.07 -10.09 -3.61
N ARG A 298 12.85 -10.36 -2.55
CA ARG A 298 13.14 -9.35 -1.53
C ARG A 298 14.19 -8.37 -2.01
N GLY A 299 14.00 -7.10 -1.66
CA GLY A 299 15.01 -6.04 -1.73
C GLY A 299 14.88 -5.12 -2.94
N CYS A 300 15.22 -3.84 -2.72
CA CYS A 300 15.41 -2.80 -3.73
C CYS A 300 14.19 -2.46 -4.59
N ILE A 301 12.97 -2.60 -4.05
CA ILE A 301 11.74 -2.15 -4.74
C ILE A 301 11.75 -0.63 -4.87
N PHE A 302 12.11 0.07 -3.80
CA PHE A 302 12.14 1.54 -3.79
C PHE A 302 13.49 2.13 -4.24
N GLN A 303 14.32 1.37 -4.95
CA GLN A 303 15.60 1.82 -5.50
C GLN A 303 15.56 1.77 -7.04
N PRO A 304 16.23 2.71 -7.73
CA PRO A 304 16.42 2.60 -9.16
C PRO A 304 17.13 1.29 -9.49
N ILE A 305 16.55 0.50 -10.40
CA ILE A 305 17.13 -0.77 -10.83
C ILE A 305 18.38 -0.45 -11.64
N LYS A 306 19.56 -0.80 -11.11
CA LYS A 306 20.79 -0.77 -11.90
C LYS A 306 20.68 -1.86 -12.96
N THR A 307 20.89 -1.53 -14.24
CA THR A 307 20.78 -2.46 -15.38
C THR A 307 21.62 -3.73 -15.22
N SER A 308 22.68 -3.70 -14.40
CA SER A 308 23.52 -4.86 -14.07
C SER A 308 22.85 -5.90 -13.15
N GLN A 309 21.79 -5.55 -12.41
CA GLN A 309 21.10 -6.43 -11.46
C GLN A 309 19.96 -7.27 -12.09
N LEU A 310 19.62 -7.03 -13.36
CA LEU A 310 18.59 -7.76 -14.09
C LEU A 310 19.03 -9.13 -14.65
N ARG A 311 20.20 -9.64 -14.24
CA ARG A 311 20.61 -11.03 -14.57
C ARG A 311 19.82 -12.02 -13.73
N LEU A 312 18.55 -12.23 -14.09
CA LEU A 312 17.83 -13.45 -13.76
C LEU A 312 18.61 -14.62 -14.38
N SER A 313 18.90 -15.63 -13.56
CA SER A 313 19.63 -16.84 -13.94
C SER A 313 19.08 -17.46 -15.23
N PRO A 314 19.91 -17.71 -16.27
CA PRO A 314 19.49 -18.52 -17.39
C PRO A 314 19.58 -20.00 -16.96
N SER A 315 18.48 -20.57 -16.48
CA SER A 315 18.31 -22.02 -16.50
C SER A 315 17.81 -22.44 -17.88
N ALA A 316 18.73 -22.48 -18.85
CA ALA A 316 18.59 -23.28 -20.07
C ALA A 316 19.99 -23.51 -20.63
N PHE A 317 20.39 -24.78 -20.69
CA PHE A 317 21.66 -25.24 -21.22
C PHE A 317 21.97 -24.65 -22.60
N PRO A 318 23.24 -24.35 -22.93
CA PRO A 318 23.60 -24.05 -24.31
C PRO A 318 23.50 -25.34 -25.12
N VAL A 319 22.51 -25.41 -26.01
CA VAL A 319 22.52 -26.36 -27.13
C VAL A 319 23.74 -25.99 -27.98
N LYS A 320 24.76 -26.84 -27.95
CA LYS A 320 25.89 -26.76 -28.89
C LYS A 320 25.36 -27.04 -30.29
N ILE A 321 25.15 -25.99 -31.08
CA ILE A 321 25.00 -26.12 -32.52
C ILE A 321 26.41 -26.40 -33.06
N LYS A 322 26.64 -27.63 -33.55
CA LYS A 322 27.83 -27.97 -34.33
C LYS A 322 27.75 -27.19 -35.65
N THR A 323 28.71 -26.32 -35.88
CA THR A 323 29.00 -25.78 -37.22
C THR A 323 29.62 -26.89 -38.06
N GLU A 324 28.84 -27.42 -39.02
CA GLU A 324 29.40 -28.19 -40.13
C GLU A 324 30.15 -27.23 -41.07
N LYS A 325 31.36 -27.63 -41.44
CA LYS A 325 32.21 -26.93 -42.42
C LYS A 325 31.53 -26.99 -43.78
N LEU A 326 31.18 -25.84 -44.35
CA LEU A 326 30.95 -25.72 -45.78
C LEU A 326 32.27 -25.33 -46.46
N ILE A 327 32.76 -26.26 -47.28
CA ILE A 327 33.89 -26.06 -48.19
C ILE A 327 33.36 -25.25 -49.37
N CYS A 328 33.87 -24.04 -49.59
CA CYS A 328 33.72 -23.33 -50.87
C CYS A 328 35.05 -23.43 -51.62
N LEU A 329 35.00 -24.20 -52.71
CA LEU A 329 36.01 -24.22 -53.77
C LEU A 329 35.97 -22.88 -54.51
N GLY A 330 37.13 -22.30 -54.72
CA GLY A 330 37.28 -21.03 -55.42
C GLY A 330 36.99 -21.13 -56.91
N HIS A 331 36.63 -19.99 -57.48
CA HIS A 331 37.06 -19.61 -58.82
C HIS A 331 37.32 -18.11 -58.85
N THR A 332 38.55 -17.80 -59.27
CA THR A 332 39.10 -16.50 -59.65
C THR A 332 38.43 -15.97 -60.91
N PHE A 333 38.15 -14.67 -60.97
CA PHE A 333 38.33 -13.85 -62.18
C PHE A 333 38.65 -12.41 -61.78
N GLU A 334 39.58 -11.84 -62.55
CA GLU A 334 40.31 -10.59 -62.37
C GLU A 334 39.48 -9.35 -62.73
N GLU A 335 39.90 -8.23 -62.12
CA GLU A 335 40.00 -6.84 -62.61
C GLU A 335 38.97 -6.28 -63.60
N GLU A 336 38.39 -5.13 -63.26
CA GLU A 336 38.73 -3.85 -63.91
C GLU A 336 38.21 -2.65 -63.09
N GLU A 337 39.05 -1.63 -62.97
CA GLU A 337 38.77 -0.29 -62.45
C GLU A 337 37.77 0.44 -63.35
N GLU A 338 36.91 1.29 -62.78
CA GLU A 338 36.76 2.67 -63.29
C GLU A 338 35.93 3.57 -62.35
N ASP A 339 36.18 4.86 -62.57
CA ASP A 339 36.10 6.05 -61.74
C ASP A 339 34.73 6.79 -61.81
N SER A 340 34.64 7.89 -61.08
CA SER A 340 33.62 8.95 -61.04
C SER A 340 32.43 8.72 -60.07
N GLY A 341 32.05 9.64 -59.18
CA GLY A 341 32.29 11.07 -59.08
C GLY A 341 30.94 11.79 -58.91
N TYR A 342 30.87 12.72 -57.95
CA TYR A 342 29.73 13.61 -57.60
C TYR A 342 28.55 12.97 -56.84
N GLY A 343 27.95 13.59 -55.83
CA GLY A 343 28.08 14.93 -55.29
C GLY A 343 26.77 15.28 -54.57
N SER A 344 26.88 15.74 -53.32
CA SER A 344 25.75 16.14 -52.49
C SER A 344 25.07 17.41 -53.01
N ALA A 345 23.74 17.49 -52.82
CA ALA A 345 22.99 18.72 -52.66
C ALA A 345 21.94 18.52 -51.57
#